data_AF-A0A183AY36-F1
#
_entry.id   AF-A0A183AY36-F1
#
_cell.length_a   1.000
_cell.length_b   1.000
_cell.length_c   1.000
_cell.angle_alpha   90.00
_cell.angle_beta   90.00
_cell.angle_gamma   90.00
#
_symmetry.space_group_name_H-M   'P 1'
#
loop_
_entity.id
_entity.type
_entity.pdbx_description
1 polymer ?
#
loop_
_entity_poly.entity_id
_entity_poly.type
_entity_poly.pdbx_seq_one_letter_code
_entity_poly.pdbx_strand_id
1 'polypeptide(L)'
;MELLRGLFTSLTKGSDAQHMSDRIHAILRPEALQLSYETGIHLHIQLVRLLLHADLGNWDSLGGEFLNGISRLLQAAFNTADAPFRSSASDTLLEAHVNLLGRLIIIETSNSGPMLDLVWLLIGRLASVVWMASANSTWQTAICQLMAQVLHRIDDSLKTTARLGMPEMCNSISILAHPISATLLLINAQHVTEQIESFARFLHRMLVWNLGDQTAHFTVWNNSLLSKIERQLGDESLWVLRLCFTVAFTGMCLPEWSTAEPCIKLATTVLQRVAHAPALDKAALVTPTFLFETHCNLVLIFTKGALPRRLITKFADLYAALSQFVPDKQFALLAFILDCAQTSVAEWEYLAATPPHQGLLSHVRRAVEKTNVSERHKFVSTVTRGFVRIKIVADSIAAFSTSCTQNPDCC
;
A
#
# COMPACT_ATOMS: atom_id res chain seq x y z
N MET A 1 22.20 -11.70 -26.86
CA MET A 1 21.87 -13.12 -27.10
C MET A 1 22.63 -14.06 -26.17
N GLU A 2 23.94 -13.94 -26.00
CA GLU A 2 24.71 -14.79 -25.06
C GLU A 2 24.27 -14.61 -23.60
N LEU A 3 23.92 -13.39 -23.18
CA LEU A 3 23.33 -13.10 -21.85
C LEU A 3 22.03 -13.91 -21.63
N LEU A 4 21.08 -13.82 -22.56
CA LEU A 4 19.79 -14.53 -22.49
C LEU A 4 19.97 -16.05 -22.58
N ARG A 5 20.94 -16.51 -23.37
CA ARG A 5 21.30 -17.93 -23.47
C ARG A 5 21.87 -18.44 -22.15
N GLY A 6 22.75 -17.66 -21.51
CA GLY A 6 23.30 -17.92 -20.19
C GLY A 6 22.21 -17.98 -19.11
N LEU A 7 21.32 -16.98 -19.08
CA LEU A 7 20.15 -16.94 -18.17
C LEU A 7 19.26 -18.18 -18.34
N PHE A 8 18.96 -18.58 -19.58
CA PHE A 8 18.11 -19.75 -19.88
C PHE A 8 18.74 -21.09 -19.47
N THR A 9 20.04 -21.29 -19.70
CA THR A 9 20.75 -22.52 -19.26
C THR A 9 20.88 -22.63 -17.75
N SER A 10 20.95 -21.52 -17.02
CA SER A 10 21.03 -21.53 -15.55
C SER A 10 19.66 -21.78 -14.91
N LEU A 11 18.58 -21.24 -15.48
CA LEU A 11 17.20 -21.45 -15.01
C LEU A 11 16.72 -22.90 -15.13
N THR A 12 17.25 -23.63 -16.10
CA THR A 12 16.87 -25.03 -16.38
C THR A 12 17.71 -26.04 -15.60
N LYS A 13 18.81 -25.62 -14.95
CA LYS A 13 19.75 -26.52 -14.28
C LYS A 13 19.88 -26.33 -12.77
N GLY A 14 19.24 -25.32 -12.18
CA GLY A 14 19.12 -25.16 -10.71
C GLY A 14 20.43 -24.92 -9.94
N SER A 15 21.59 -24.91 -10.60
CA SER A 15 22.91 -24.70 -9.99
C SER A 15 23.48 -23.33 -10.38
N ASP A 16 23.82 -22.51 -9.38
CA ASP A 16 24.52 -21.21 -9.44
C ASP A 16 23.67 -19.93 -9.55
N ALA A 17 22.70 -19.76 -8.66
CA ALA A 17 22.02 -18.47 -8.46
C ALA A 17 22.98 -17.35 -7.99
N GLN A 18 23.96 -17.68 -7.13
CA GLN A 18 24.93 -16.73 -6.55
C GLN A 18 25.86 -16.10 -7.61
N HIS A 19 26.48 -16.94 -8.46
CA HIS A 19 27.42 -16.51 -9.49
C HIS A 19 26.75 -15.65 -10.59
N MET A 20 25.42 -15.74 -10.70
CA MET A 20 24.61 -14.96 -11.62
C MET A 20 24.13 -13.62 -11.04
N SER A 21 23.84 -13.53 -9.72
CA SER A 21 23.55 -12.25 -9.07
C SER A 21 24.67 -11.25 -9.34
N ASP A 22 25.92 -11.71 -9.21
CA ASP A 22 27.13 -10.91 -9.49
C ASP A 22 27.25 -10.50 -10.98
N ARG A 23 26.92 -11.38 -11.94
CA ARG A 23 26.95 -11.04 -13.38
C ARG A 23 25.81 -10.13 -13.79
N ILE A 24 24.62 -10.31 -13.20
CA ILE A 24 23.45 -9.45 -13.40
C ILE A 24 23.74 -8.05 -12.83
N HIS A 25 24.33 -7.96 -11.63
CA HIS A 25 24.75 -6.71 -11.01
C HIS A 25 25.88 -5.99 -11.76
N ALA A 26 26.84 -6.73 -12.31
CA ALA A 26 27.92 -6.16 -13.12
C ALA A 26 27.43 -5.57 -14.46
N ILE A 27 26.31 -6.08 -14.99
CA ILE A 27 25.74 -5.68 -16.29
C ILE A 27 24.62 -4.63 -16.12
N LEU A 28 23.95 -4.60 -14.97
CA LEU A 28 22.88 -3.65 -14.64
C LEU A 28 23.40 -2.39 -13.94
N ARG A 29 24.09 -1.52 -14.68
CA ARG A 29 23.96 -0.08 -14.45
C ARG A 29 22.83 0.42 -15.35
N PRO A 30 21.64 0.75 -14.80
CA PRO A 30 20.48 1.15 -15.61
C PRO A 30 20.76 2.33 -16.55
N GLU A 31 21.72 3.17 -16.19
CA GLU A 31 22.13 4.36 -16.95
C GLU A 31 22.99 4.04 -18.20
N ALA A 32 23.49 2.80 -18.34
CA ALA A 32 24.44 2.42 -19.39
C ALA A 32 23.82 1.64 -20.56
N LEU A 33 22.58 1.17 -20.45
CA LEU A 33 21.92 0.37 -21.49
C LEU A 33 21.12 1.28 -22.43
N GLN A 34 21.81 2.01 -23.32
CA GLN A 34 21.18 2.61 -24.50
C GLN A 34 20.82 1.50 -25.48
N LEU A 35 19.68 0.82 -25.25
CA LEU A 35 19.18 -0.20 -26.15
C LEU A 35 18.53 0.45 -27.37
N SER A 36 18.79 -0.08 -28.57
CA SER A 36 17.99 0.28 -29.73
C SER A 36 16.55 -0.23 -29.56
N TYR A 37 15.60 0.44 -30.20
CA TYR A 37 14.17 0.11 -30.15
C TYR A 37 13.89 -1.39 -30.43
N GLU A 38 14.46 -1.94 -31.51
CA GLU A 38 14.31 -3.35 -31.89
C GLU A 38 14.93 -4.30 -30.85
N THR A 39 16.07 -3.92 -30.29
CA THR A 39 16.74 -4.69 -29.23
C THR A 39 15.90 -4.71 -27.95
N GLY A 40 15.25 -3.59 -27.60
CA GLY A 40 14.33 -3.50 -26.47
C GLY A 40 13.13 -4.43 -26.63
N ILE A 41 12.50 -4.45 -27.80
CA ILE A 41 11.38 -5.37 -28.10
C ILE A 41 11.82 -6.83 -28.02
N HIS A 42 12.97 -7.16 -28.63
CA HIS A 42 13.45 -8.54 -28.62
C HIS A 42 13.83 -9.01 -27.20
N LEU A 43 14.52 -8.16 -26.44
CA LEU A 43 14.84 -8.41 -25.04
C LEU A 43 13.57 -8.66 -24.22
N HIS A 44 12.55 -7.83 -24.40
CA HIS A 44 11.26 -7.98 -23.73
C HIS A 44 10.59 -9.33 -23.99
N ILE A 45 10.44 -9.72 -25.26
CA ILE A 45 9.84 -11.00 -25.64
C ILE A 45 10.60 -12.18 -25.03
N GLN A 46 11.94 -12.13 -25.06
CA GLN A 46 12.77 -13.19 -24.53
C GLN A 46 12.70 -13.26 -23.00
N LEU A 47 12.64 -12.14 -22.28
CA LEU A 47 12.48 -12.11 -20.83
C LEU A 47 11.12 -12.66 -20.40
N VAL A 48 10.03 -12.30 -21.10
CA VAL A 48 8.69 -12.84 -20.82
C VAL A 48 8.66 -14.35 -21.05
N ARG A 49 9.21 -14.83 -22.17
CA ARG A 49 9.32 -16.28 -22.44
C ARG A 49 10.16 -16.98 -21.39
N LEU A 50 11.29 -16.41 -21.02
CA LEU A 50 12.19 -16.96 -20.02
C LEU A 50 11.48 -17.11 -18.66
N LEU A 51 10.75 -16.09 -18.22
CA LEU A 51 9.94 -16.17 -17.00
C LEU A 51 8.80 -17.20 -17.11
N LEU A 52 8.16 -17.34 -18.28
CA LEU A 52 7.13 -18.34 -18.53
C LEU A 52 7.64 -19.79 -18.44
N HIS A 53 8.92 -20.02 -18.70
CA HIS A 53 9.52 -21.37 -18.66
C HIS A 53 10.38 -21.61 -17.41
N ALA A 54 10.63 -20.56 -16.61
CA ALA A 54 11.33 -20.69 -15.33
C ALA A 54 10.48 -21.47 -14.32
N ASP A 55 11.14 -22.35 -13.55
CA ASP A 55 10.57 -23.01 -12.38
C ASP A 55 10.69 -22.09 -11.16
N LEU A 56 9.77 -21.14 -11.08
CA LEU A 56 9.75 -20.10 -10.05
C LEU A 56 9.20 -20.59 -8.70
N GLY A 57 8.67 -21.83 -8.62
CA GLY A 57 8.06 -22.38 -7.41
C GLY A 57 9.06 -22.81 -6.34
N ASN A 58 10.31 -23.07 -6.73
CA ASN A 58 11.38 -23.59 -5.87
C ASN A 58 12.39 -22.52 -5.44
N TRP A 59 12.02 -21.24 -5.51
CA TRP A 59 12.96 -20.13 -5.36
C TRP A 59 12.95 -19.55 -3.95
N ASP A 60 14.01 -19.85 -3.20
CA ASP A 60 14.32 -19.25 -1.90
C ASP A 60 14.79 -17.78 -2.04
N SER A 61 15.39 -17.21 -0.98
CA SER A 61 15.90 -15.81 -0.94
C SER A 61 16.78 -15.41 -2.13
N LEU A 62 17.55 -16.33 -2.70
CA LEU A 62 18.37 -16.12 -3.91
C LEU A 62 17.54 -15.86 -5.18
N GLY A 63 16.31 -16.38 -5.25
CA GLY A 63 15.38 -16.07 -6.33
C GLY A 63 14.87 -14.63 -6.29
N GLY A 64 14.82 -14.02 -5.10
CA GLY A 64 14.43 -12.61 -4.94
C GLY A 64 15.40 -11.64 -5.63
N GLU A 65 16.71 -11.84 -5.48
CA GLU A 65 17.74 -11.03 -6.15
C GLU A 65 17.67 -11.18 -7.67
N PHE A 66 17.46 -12.41 -8.15
CA PHE A 66 17.30 -12.68 -9.57
C PHE A 66 16.04 -12.01 -10.15
N LEU A 67 14.90 -12.10 -9.46
CA LEU A 67 13.67 -11.43 -9.86
C LEU A 67 13.82 -9.91 -9.86
N ASN A 68 14.57 -9.35 -8.91
CA ASN A 68 14.93 -7.93 -8.91
C ASN A 68 15.78 -7.56 -10.14
N GLY A 69 16.74 -8.41 -10.52
CA GLY A 69 17.53 -8.26 -11.74
C GLY A 69 16.68 -8.29 -13.00
N ILE A 70 15.78 -9.27 -13.13
CA ILE A 70 14.83 -9.35 -14.25
C ILE A 70 13.89 -8.16 -14.27
N SER A 71 13.35 -7.74 -13.12
CA SER A 71 12.46 -6.58 -13.02
C SER A 71 13.17 -5.31 -13.53
N ARG A 72 14.45 -5.10 -13.19
CA ARG A 72 15.25 -4.00 -13.72
C ARG A 72 15.48 -4.10 -15.23
N LEU A 73 15.77 -5.30 -15.75
CA LEU A 73 15.93 -5.52 -17.19
C LEU A 73 14.63 -5.27 -17.97
N LEU A 74 13.49 -5.75 -17.45
CA LEU A 74 12.17 -5.50 -18.00
C LEU A 74 11.84 -4.00 -17.97
N GLN A 75 12.12 -3.32 -16.86
CA GLN A 75 11.93 -1.87 -16.76
C GLN A 75 12.78 -1.11 -17.79
N ALA A 76 14.04 -1.50 -17.99
CA ALA A 76 14.91 -0.91 -19.01
C ALA A 76 14.39 -1.19 -20.43
N ALA A 77 13.93 -2.41 -20.70
CA ALA A 77 13.30 -2.77 -21.98
C ALA A 77 12.02 -1.95 -22.22
N PHE A 78 11.19 -1.73 -21.20
CA PHE A 78 10.00 -0.89 -21.29
C PHE A 78 10.31 0.58 -21.57
N ASN A 79 11.31 1.14 -20.88
CA ASN A 79 11.68 2.54 -21.04
C ASN A 79 12.34 2.85 -22.40
N THR A 80 13.02 1.86 -23.00
CA THR A 80 13.70 2.02 -24.29
C THR A 80 12.77 1.78 -25.46
N ALA A 81 11.84 0.85 -25.33
CA ALA A 81 10.95 0.52 -26.42
C ALA A 81 9.68 1.38 -26.43
N ASP A 82 9.06 1.72 -25.29
CA ASP A 82 7.72 2.35 -25.20
C ASP A 82 6.63 1.68 -26.08
N ALA A 83 6.93 0.51 -26.69
CA ALA A 83 6.29 0.09 -27.93
C ALA A 83 6.20 -1.41 -28.26
N PRO A 84 6.42 -2.41 -27.38
CA PRO A 84 5.70 -3.67 -27.61
C PRO A 84 4.17 -3.50 -27.47
N PHE A 85 3.72 -2.30 -27.11
CA PHE A 85 2.45 -1.96 -26.51
C PHE A 85 1.77 -0.70 -27.11
N ARG A 86 2.34 -0.13 -28.18
CA ARG A 86 1.53 0.74 -29.06
C ARG A 86 0.41 -0.10 -29.69
N SER A 87 -0.61 0.54 -30.26
CA SER A 87 -1.92 0.03 -30.69
C SER A 87 -1.97 -1.23 -31.59
N SER A 88 -0.86 -1.95 -31.77
CA SER A 88 -0.69 -3.17 -32.55
C SER A 88 0.16 -4.22 -31.82
N ALA A 89 0.08 -4.33 -30.49
CA ALA A 89 0.67 -5.47 -29.78
C ALA A 89 0.08 -6.76 -30.34
N SER A 90 0.91 -7.74 -30.73
CA SER A 90 0.39 -9.01 -31.24
C SER A 90 -0.39 -9.74 -30.15
N ASP A 91 -1.53 -10.33 -30.49
CA ASP A 91 -2.35 -11.09 -29.53
C ASP A 91 -1.53 -12.18 -28.82
N THR A 92 -0.58 -12.79 -29.53
CA THR A 92 0.36 -13.78 -28.98
C THR A 92 1.25 -13.23 -27.86
N LEU A 93 1.63 -11.95 -27.93
CA LEU A 93 2.42 -11.31 -26.89
C LEU A 93 1.52 -10.94 -25.71
N LEU A 94 0.31 -10.42 -25.96
CA LEU A 94 -0.67 -10.15 -24.91
C LEU A 94 -1.02 -11.42 -24.13
N GLU A 95 -1.26 -12.52 -24.82
CA GLU A 95 -1.51 -13.84 -24.23
C GLU A 95 -0.35 -14.30 -23.34
N ALA A 96 0.89 -14.18 -23.83
CA ALA A 96 2.08 -14.50 -23.04
C ALA A 96 2.19 -13.66 -21.75
N HIS A 97 1.81 -12.39 -21.80
CA HIS A 97 1.81 -11.53 -20.61
C HIS A 97 0.72 -11.91 -19.61
N VAL A 98 -0.49 -12.17 -20.08
CA VAL A 98 -1.60 -12.60 -19.23
C VAL A 98 -1.28 -13.94 -18.57
N ASN A 99 -0.71 -14.89 -19.32
CA ASN A 99 -0.26 -16.18 -18.79
C ASN A 99 0.87 -16.00 -17.75
N LEU A 100 1.82 -15.11 -18.02
CA LEU A 100 2.90 -14.81 -17.08
C LEU A 100 2.34 -14.20 -15.78
N LEU A 101 1.43 -13.23 -15.90
CA LEU A 101 0.74 -12.63 -14.75
C LEU A 101 0.01 -13.69 -13.92
N GLY A 102 -0.76 -14.57 -14.56
CA GLY A 102 -1.43 -15.68 -13.88
C GLY A 102 -0.46 -16.55 -13.10
N ARG A 103 0.67 -16.94 -13.70
CA ARG A 103 1.71 -17.73 -13.02
C ARG A 103 2.33 -16.96 -11.85
N LEU A 104 2.74 -15.72 -12.05
CA LEU A 104 3.34 -14.89 -11.00
C LEU A 104 2.40 -14.70 -9.81
N ILE A 105 1.10 -14.48 -10.06
CA ILE A 105 0.10 -14.36 -9.01
C ILE A 105 0.02 -15.67 -8.20
N ILE A 106 0.02 -16.83 -8.86
CA ILE A 106 0.04 -18.16 -8.21
C ILE A 106 1.31 -18.38 -7.38
N ILE A 107 2.47 -17.92 -7.85
CA ILE A 107 3.72 -18.11 -7.10
C ILE A 107 3.82 -17.15 -5.91
N GLU A 108 3.31 -15.92 -6.05
CA GLU A 108 3.22 -14.94 -4.96
C GLU A 108 2.46 -15.50 -3.75
N THR A 109 1.47 -16.39 -3.95
CA THR A 109 0.80 -17.06 -2.82
C THR A 109 1.68 -18.02 -2.04
N SER A 110 2.78 -18.48 -2.61
CA SER A 110 3.72 -19.38 -1.95
C SER A 110 4.87 -18.62 -1.30
N ASN A 111 5.34 -17.53 -1.93
CA ASN A 111 6.66 -16.93 -1.65
C ASN A 111 6.65 -15.41 -1.42
N SER A 112 5.57 -14.88 -0.83
CA SER A 112 5.64 -13.76 0.11
C SER A 112 6.27 -12.42 -0.33
N GLY A 113 5.57 -11.58 -1.10
CA GLY A 113 5.77 -10.12 -1.11
C GLY A 113 6.50 -9.48 -2.30
N PRO A 114 7.70 -9.96 -2.74
CA PRO A 114 8.51 -9.25 -3.71
C PRO A 114 8.02 -9.40 -5.16
N MET A 115 7.08 -10.31 -5.47
CA MET A 115 6.59 -10.42 -6.85
C MET A 115 5.55 -9.36 -7.19
N LEU A 116 4.92 -8.68 -6.22
CA LEU A 116 3.92 -7.66 -6.53
C LEU A 116 4.50 -6.44 -7.26
N ASP A 117 5.77 -6.11 -7.04
CA ASP A 117 6.46 -5.07 -7.82
C ASP A 117 6.63 -5.49 -9.30
N LEU A 118 6.96 -6.77 -9.54
CA LEU A 118 7.07 -7.32 -10.90
C LEU A 118 5.69 -7.45 -11.56
N VAL A 119 4.69 -7.92 -10.81
CA VAL A 119 3.29 -7.97 -11.24
C VAL A 119 2.86 -6.56 -11.68
N TRP A 120 3.07 -5.55 -10.83
CA TRP A 120 2.77 -4.16 -11.17
C TRP A 120 3.51 -3.69 -12.43
N LEU A 121 4.81 -3.97 -12.54
CA LEU A 121 5.62 -3.56 -13.70
C LEU A 121 4.98 -4.02 -15.01
N LEU A 122 4.50 -5.26 -15.04
CA LEU A 122 3.83 -5.84 -16.20
C LEU A 122 2.44 -5.23 -16.43
N ILE A 123 1.62 -5.09 -15.39
CA ILE A 123 0.25 -4.57 -15.51
C ILE A 123 0.21 -3.10 -15.85
N GLY A 124 1.03 -2.27 -15.21
CA GLY A 124 1.00 -0.82 -15.39
C GLY A 124 1.18 -0.42 -16.85
N ARG A 125 1.94 -1.20 -17.61
CA ARG A 125 2.13 -1.03 -19.06
C ARG A 125 1.07 -1.77 -19.89
N LEU A 126 0.74 -3.01 -19.54
CA LEU A 126 -0.26 -3.81 -20.26
C LEU A 126 -1.67 -3.19 -20.22
N ALA A 127 -2.07 -2.67 -19.06
CA ALA A 127 -3.36 -2.02 -18.87
C ALA A 127 -3.54 -0.82 -19.82
N SER A 128 -2.50 -0.02 -20.05
CA SER A 128 -2.60 1.11 -20.98
C SER A 128 -2.92 0.64 -22.39
N VAL A 129 -2.34 -0.47 -22.86
CA VAL A 129 -2.61 -1.04 -24.19
C VAL A 129 -4.03 -1.55 -24.29
N VAL A 130 -4.39 -2.38 -23.31
CA VAL A 130 -5.65 -3.14 -23.33
C VAL A 130 -6.85 -2.21 -23.20
N TRP A 131 -6.72 -1.09 -22.48
CA TRP A 131 -7.76 -0.07 -22.42
C TRP A 131 -7.75 0.95 -23.57
N MET A 132 -6.67 1.06 -24.34
CA MET A 132 -6.63 1.90 -25.55
C MET A 132 -7.11 1.17 -26.81
N ALA A 133 -7.02 -0.17 -26.85
CA ALA A 133 -7.27 -0.97 -28.06
C ALA A 133 -8.76 -1.15 -28.43
N SER A 134 -9.68 -1.21 -27.46
CA SER A 134 -11.14 -1.14 -27.67
C SER A 134 -11.89 -1.15 -26.33
N ALA A 135 -13.13 -0.66 -26.25
CA ALA A 135 -13.99 -0.85 -25.08
C ALA A 135 -14.53 -2.29 -25.05
N ASN A 136 -14.36 -3.01 -23.94
CA ASN A 136 -14.84 -4.39 -23.71
C ASN A 136 -14.10 -5.48 -24.51
N SER A 137 -12.77 -5.45 -24.52
CA SER A 137 -11.98 -6.59 -25.01
C SER A 137 -11.93 -7.72 -23.98
N THR A 138 -11.86 -8.98 -24.43
CA THR A 138 -11.61 -10.16 -23.58
C THR A 138 -10.39 -9.98 -22.68
N TRP A 139 -9.39 -9.24 -23.18
CA TRP A 139 -8.18 -8.87 -22.45
C TRP A 139 -8.44 -7.96 -21.24
N GLN A 140 -9.40 -7.02 -21.32
CA GLN A 140 -9.78 -6.18 -20.17
C GLN A 140 -10.34 -7.05 -19.05
N THR A 141 -11.24 -7.97 -19.39
CA THR A 141 -11.83 -8.91 -18.44
C THR A 141 -10.77 -9.80 -17.82
N ALA A 142 -9.85 -10.36 -18.62
CA ALA A 142 -8.76 -11.20 -18.12
C ALA A 142 -7.86 -10.45 -17.13
N ILE A 143 -7.45 -9.21 -17.44
CA ILE A 143 -6.63 -8.40 -16.53
C ILE A 143 -7.40 -8.09 -15.25
N CYS A 144 -8.67 -7.68 -15.34
CA CYS A 144 -9.47 -7.38 -14.15
C CYS A 144 -9.67 -8.61 -13.26
N GLN A 145 -9.89 -9.80 -13.83
CA GLN A 145 -10.00 -11.05 -13.08
C GLN A 145 -8.69 -11.39 -12.36
N LEU A 146 -7.55 -11.28 -13.04
CA LEU A 146 -6.24 -11.47 -12.41
C LEU A 146 -6.01 -10.46 -11.28
N MET A 147 -6.43 -9.21 -11.46
CA MET A 147 -6.28 -8.19 -10.43
C MET A 147 -7.20 -8.40 -9.23
N ALA A 148 -8.43 -8.83 -9.47
CA ALA A 148 -9.33 -9.25 -8.41
C ALA A 148 -8.72 -10.39 -7.58
N GLN A 149 -8.07 -11.38 -8.24
CA GLN A 149 -7.37 -12.45 -7.53
C GLN A 149 -6.22 -11.92 -6.65
N VAL A 150 -5.44 -10.95 -7.14
CA VAL A 150 -4.39 -10.31 -6.30
C VAL A 150 -5.01 -9.62 -5.09
N LEU A 151 -6.07 -8.83 -5.29
CA LEU A 151 -6.74 -8.11 -4.21
C LEU A 151 -7.33 -9.08 -3.16
N HIS A 152 -7.98 -10.17 -3.58
CA HIS A 152 -8.47 -11.21 -2.67
C HIS A 152 -7.34 -11.88 -1.89
N ARG A 153 -6.19 -12.11 -2.52
CA ARG A 153 -5.02 -12.70 -1.85
C ARG A 153 -4.42 -11.77 -0.81
N ILE A 154 -4.37 -10.47 -1.08
CA ILE A 154 -3.94 -9.47 -0.09
C ILE A 154 -4.91 -9.51 1.12
N ASP A 155 -6.21 -9.56 0.88
CA ASP A 155 -7.22 -9.66 1.94
C ASP A 155 -7.07 -10.96 2.77
N ASP A 156 -6.88 -12.11 2.13
CA ASP A 156 -6.66 -13.40 2.79
C ASP A 156 -5.37 -13.42 3.62
N SER A 157 -4.29 -12.81 3.11
CA SER A 157 -3.03 -12.66 3.82
C SER A 157 -3.22 -11.83 5.09
N LEU A 158 -3.91 -10.68 4.99
CA LEU A 158 -4.19 -9.83 6.15
C LEU A 158 -5.10 -10.53 7.17
N LYS A 159 -6.13 -11.26 6.71
CA LYS A 159 -7.01 -12.05 7.59
C LYS A 159 -6.23 -13.14 8.33
N THR A 160 -5.30 -13.79 7.65
CA THR A 160 -4.43 -14.81 8.26
C THR A 160 -3.52 -14.18 9.32
N THR A 161 -2.88 -13.06 8.98
CA THR A 161 -2.05 -12.29 9.92
C THR A 161 -2.85 -11.81 11.13
N ALA A 162 -4.08 -11.32 10.93
CA ALA A 162 -4.98 -10.91 12.01
C ALA A 162 -5.35 -12.09 12.94
N ARG A 163 -5.62 -13.29 12.38
CA ARG A 163 -5.92 -14.51 13.16
C ARG A 163 -4.76 -14.97 14.02
N LEU A 164 -3.53 -14.86 13.51
CA LEU A 164 -2.33 -15.20 14.27
C LEU A 164 -2.10 -14.23 15.44
N GLY A 165 -2.47 -12.96 15.29
CA GLY A 165 -2.39 -11.96 16.35
C GLY A 165 -3.57 -11.96 17.34
N MET A 166 -4.79 -12.33 16.90
CA MET A 166 -6.04 -12.23 17.67
C MET A 166 -7.01 -13.39 17.36
N PRO A 167 -6.77 -14.60 17.91
CA PRO A 167 -7.62 -15.76 17.65
C PRO A 167 -9.09 -15.59 18.13
N GLU A 168 -9.33 -14.78 19.17
CA GLU A 168 -10.66 -14.62 19.77
C GLU A 168 -11.58 -13.61 19.03
N MET A 169 -11.02 -12.66 18.26
CA MET A 169 -11.81 -11.64 17.52
C MET A 169 -12.16 -12.06 16.08
N CYS A 170 -11.62 -13.17 15.59
CA CYS A 170 -11.67 -13.51 14.17
C CYS A 170 -12.91 -14.32 13.72
N ASN A 171 -13.83 -14.66 14.62
CA ASN A 171 -14.99 -15.49 14.30
C ASN A 171 -16.07 -14.76 13.46
N SER A 172 -15.89 -13.47 13.14
CA SER A 172 -16.88 -12.65 12.42
C SER A 172 -16.32 -11.79 11.27
N ILE A 173 -15.05 -11.93 10.89
CA ILE A 173 -14.40 -11.01 9.93
C ILE A 173 -14.56 -11.54 8.49
N SER A 174 -15.66 -11.19 7.82
CA SER A 174 -15.82 -11.44 6.38
C SER A 174 -14.97 -10.48 5.53
N ILE A 175 -14.64 -9.27 6.02
CA ILE A 175 -13.76 -8.27 5.40
C ILE A 175 -13.08 -7.50 6.53
N LEU A 176 -11.74 -7.36 6.50
CA LEU A 176 -11.05 -6.46 7.44
C LEU A 176 -11.42 -5.01 7.09
N ALA A 177 -12.00 -4.28 8.04
CA ALA A 177 -12.35 -2.86 7.90
C ALA A 177 -11.53 -1.95 8.84
N HIS A 178 -10.59 -2.54 9.57
CA HIS A 178 -9.91 -1.92 10.71
C HIS A 178 -8.39 -2.15 10.61
N PRO A 179 -7.57 -1.22 11.13
CA PRO A 179 -6.14 -1.45 11.28
C PRO A 179 -5.84 -2.62 12.22
N ILE A 180 -4.88 -3.47 11.83
CA ILE A 180 -4.32 -4.47 12.74
C ILE A 180 -3.27 -3.77 13.60
N SER A 181 -3.47 -3.75 14.93
CA SER A 181 -2.53 -3.08 15.84
C SER A 181 -1.13 -3.69 15.75
N ALA A 182 -0.09 -2.85 15.73
CA ALA A 182 1.30 -3.29 15.64
C ALA A 182 1.74 -4.18 16.82
N THR A 183 1.11 -4.02 17.99
CA THR A 183 1.33 -4.91 19.15
C THR A 183 0.99 -6.37 18.85
N LEU A 184 0.17 -6.63 17.82
CA LEU A 184 -0.32 -7.95 17.43
C LEU A 184 0.51 -8.59 16.31
N LEU A 185 1.41 -7.85 15.67
CA LEU A 185 2.22 -8.30 14.52
C LEU A 185 3.60 -8.86 14.94
N LEU A 186 3.84 -9.02 16.24
CA LEU A 186 5.14 -9.37 16.83
C LEU A 186 5.65 -10.79 16.49
N ILE A 187 4.84 -11.66 15.87
CA ILE A 187 5.18 -13.08 15.69
C ILE A 187 6.00 -13.36 14.41
N ASN A 188 6.12 -12.43 13.46
CA ASN A 188 7.05 -12.53 12.31
C ASN A 188 7.28 -11.14 11.66
N ALA A 189 7.76 -10.19 12.47
CA ALA A 189 7.69 -8.76 12.17
C ALA A 189 8.30 -8.37 10.80
N GLN A 190 9.51 -8.81 10.48
CA GLN A 190 10.20 -8.34 9.27
C GLN A 190 9.48 -8.77 7.97
N HIS A 191 9.06 -10.03 7.89
CA HIS A 191 8.39 -10.55 6.70
C HIS A 191 7.05 -9.89 6.45
N VAL A 192 6.27 -9.73 7.52
CA VAL A 192 4.96 -9.06 7.48
C VAL A 192 5.14 -7.59 7.12
N THR A 193 6.17 -6.93 7.64
CA THR A 193 6.53 -5.56 7.30
C THR A 193 6.83 -5.41 5.80
N GLU A 194 7.67 -6.26 5.23
CA GLU A 194 8.01 -6.23 3.79
C GLU A 194 6.79 -6.51 2.90
N GLN A 195 5.94 -7.45 3.30
CA GLN A 195 4.68 -7.75 2.61
C GLN A 195 3.72 -6.56 2.62
N ILE A 196 3.46 -5.98 3.79
CA ILE A 196 2.58 -4.82 3.93
C ILE A 196 3.12 -3.63 3.13
N GLU A 197 4.44 -3.42 3.12
CA GLU A 197 5.07 -2.39 2.29
C GLU A 197 4.77 -2.61 0.80
N SER A 198 4.94 -3.84 0.33
CA SER A 198 4.66 -4.24 -1.05
C SER A 198 3.18 -4.05 -1.41
N PHE A 199 2.27 -4.48 -0.52
CA PHE A 199 0.83 -4.27 -0.66
C PHE A 199 0.49 -2.79 -0.77
N ALA A 200 1.08 -1.95 0.10
CA ALA A 200 0.82 -0.52 0.11
C ALA A 200 1.28 0.15 -1.20
N ARG A 201 2.48 -0.20 -1.68
CA ARG A 201 3.01 0.30 -2.96
C ARG A 201 2.14 -0.14 -4.14
N PHE A 202 1.74 -1.41 -4.17
CA PHE A 202 0.90 -1.99 -5.22
C PHE A 202 -0.48 -1.32 -5.29
N LEU A 203 -1.20 -1.26 -4.15
CA LEU A 203 -2.52 -0.65 -4.07
C LEU A 203 -2.48 0.85 -4.41
N HIS A 204 -1.48 1.58 -3.90
CA HIS A 204 -1.32 3.00 -4.24
C HIS A 204 -1.15 3.19 -5.75
N ARG A 205 -0.31 2.36 -6.39
CA ARG A 205 -0.10 2.42 -7.83
C ARG A 205 -1.38 2.13 -8.62
N MET A 206 -2.18 1.13 -8.23
CA MET A 206 -3.51 0.87 -8.83
C MET A 206 -4.49 2.03 -8.67
N LEU A 207 -4.42 2.72 -7.52
CA LEU A 207 -5.29 3.83 -7.16
C LEU A 207 -4.98 5.08 -7.99
N VAL A 208 -3.69 5.40 -8.22
CA VAL A 208 -3.26 6.60 -8.96
C VAL A 208 -3.04 6.37 -10.45
N TRP A 209 -3.04 5.12 -10.91
CA TRP A 209 -2.92 4.83 -12.34
C TRP A 209 -4.03 5.51 -13.13
N ASN A 210 -3.70 6.03 -14.31
CA ASN A 210 -4.64 6.68 -15.20
C ASN A 210 -4.22 6.46 -16.66
N LEU A 211 -5.19 6.45 -17.58
CA LEU A 211 -4.91 6.47 -19.01
C LEU A 211 -4.63 7.90 -19.47
N GLY A 212 -3.35 8.27 -19.44
CA GLY A 212 -2.86 9.52 -20.02
C GLY A 212 -2.75 10.69 -19.06
N ASP A 213 -2.07 11.74 -19.55
CA ASP A 213 -1.65 12.95 -18.85
C ASP A 213 -2.80 13.96 -18.67
N GLN A 214 -3.94 13.49 -18.18
CA GLN A 214 -5.10 14.36 -17.95
C GLN A 214 -5.04 14.99 -16.56
N THR A 215 -4.70 16.27 -16.54
CA THR A 215 -4.51 17.19 -15.41
C THR A 215 -5.78 17.54 -14.62
N ALA A 216 -6.91 16.88 -14.87
CA ALA A 216 -8.17 17.18 -14.19
C ALA A 216 -8.43 16.21 -13.02
N HIS A 217 -8.28 16.69 -11.79
CA HIS A 217 -8.48 15.93 -10.54
C HIS A 217 -9.84 15.19 -10.43
N PHE A 218 -10.88 15.64 -11.15
CA PHE A 218 -12.24 15.07 -11.11
C PHE A 218 -12.45 13.84 -12.03
N THR A 219 -11.66 13.67 -13.09
CA THR A 219 -11.76 12.52 -14.02
C THR A 219 -10.92 11.31 -13.56
N VAL A 220 -10.05 11.50 -12.56
CA VAL A 220 -9.16 10.45 -12.03
C VAL A 220 -9.92 9.35 -11.29
N TRP A 221 -11.03 9.67 -10.60
CA TRP A 221 -11.86 8.69 -9.89
C TRP A 221 -12.34 7.58 -10.84
N ASN A 222 -12.86 7.95 -12.01
CA ASN A 222 -13.45 6.98 -12.92
C ASN A 222 -12.45 6.24 -13.82
N ASN A 223 -11.22 6.75 -13.93
CA ASN A 223 -10.26 6.22 -14.87
C ASN A 223 -9.16 5.39 -14.23
N SER A 224 -9.12 5.28 -12.89
CA SER A 224 -8.12 4.45 -12.25
C SER A 224 -8.34 2.96 -12.49
N LEU A 225 -7.24 2.20 -12.43
CA LEU A 225 -7.29 0.75 -12.62
C LEU A 225 -8.15 0.10 -11.54
N LEU A 226 -8.00 0.56 -10.30
CA LEU A 226 -8.81 0.11 -9.17
C LEU A 226 -10.32 0.23 -9.45
N SER A 227 -10.82 1.40 -9.85
CA SER A 227 -12.25 1.58 -10.10
C SER A 227 -12.76 0.90 -11.37
N LYS A 228 -11.88 0.62 -12.33
CA LYS A 228 -12.24 -0.22 -13.48
C LYS A 228 -12.46 -1.68 -13.06
N ILE A 229 -11.63 -2.18 -12.15
CA ILE A 229 -11.77 -3.52 -11.58
C ILE A 229 -13.04 -3.59 -10.72
N GLU A 230 -13.25 -2.61 -9.82
CA GLU A 230 -14.45 -2.55 -8.97
C GLU A 230 -15.74 -2.60 -9.81
N ARG A 231 -15.82 -1.79 -10.88
CA ARG A 231 -17.00 -1.82 -11.78
C ARG A 231 -17.23 -3.16 -12.46
N GLN A 232 -16.15 -3.84 -12.86
CA GLN A 232 -16.29 -5.14 -13.52
C GLN A 232 -16.67 -6.28 -12.56
N LEU A 233 -16.38 -6.13 -11.27
CA LEU A 233 -16.78 -7.08 -10.25
C LEU A 233 -18.28 -6.99 -9.87
N GLY A 234 -18.99 -5.99 -10.38
CA GLY A 234 -20.39 -5.72 -10.05
C GLY A 234 -20.50 -4.89 -8.78
N ASP A 235 -21.30 -3.83 -8.85
CA ASP A 235 -21.49 -2.83 -7.78
C ASP A 235 -21.82 -3.45 -6.41
N GLU A 236 -21.41 -2.73 -5.35
CA GLU A 236 -21.62 -2.99 -3.92
C GLU A 236 -20.55 -3.74 -3.14
N SER A 237 -19.28 -3.44 -3.40
CA SER A 237 -18.32 -3.69 -2.33
C SER A 237 -17.34 -2.53 -2.20
N LEU A 238 -17.54 -1.78 -1.12
CA LEU A 238 -16.55 -0.90 -0.50
C LEU A 238 -15.28 -1.67 -0.06
N TRP A 239 -15.20 -2.98 -0.36
CA TRP A 239 -14.17 -3.90 0.09
C TRP A 239 -12.79 -3.50 -0.39
N VAL A 240 -12.60 -3.04 -1.63
CA VAL A 240 -11.26 -2.68 -2.11
C VAL A 240 -10.77 -1.42 -1.39
N LEU A 241 -11.66 -0.45 -1.16
CA LEU A 241 -11.34 0.74 -0.37
C LEU A 241 -11.06 0.38 1.09
N ARG A 242 -11.83 -0.53 1.69
CA ARG A 242 -11.57 -1.08 3.04
C ARG A 242 -10.23 -1.81 3.10
N LEU A 243 -9.90 -2.60 2.08
CA LEU A 243 -8.61 -3.28 1.96
C LEU A 243 -7.46 -2.27 1.91
N CYS A 244 -7.62 -1.18 1.13
CA CYS A 244 -6.64 -0.09 1.09
C CYS A 244 -6.47 0.56 2.46
N PHE A 245 -7.57 0.81 3.18
CA PHE A 245 -7.52 1.33 4.55
C PHE A 245 -6.83 0.37 5.50
N THR A 246 -7.19 -0.92 5.51
CA THR A 246 -6.56 -1.91 6.37
C THR A 246 -5.06 -2.01 6.12
N VAL A 247 -4.61 -2.13 4.87
CA VAL A 247 -3.17 -2.16 4.54
C VAL A 247 -2.48 -0.89 5.03
N ALA A 248 -3.03 0.28 4.70
CA ALA A 248 -2.41 1.56 5.00
C ALA A 248 -2.31 1.81 6.52
N PHE A 249 -3.40 1.65 7.26
CA PHE A 249 -3.39 1.94 8.69
C PHE A 249 -2.67 0.85 9.50
N THR A 250 -2.66 -0.40 9.05
CA THR A 250 -1.81 -1.45 9.66
C THR A 250 -0.34 -1.12 9.48
N GLY A 251 0.09 -0.82 8.25
CA GLY A 251 1.51 -0.56 7.96
C GLY A 251 2.05 0.74 8.57
N MET A 252 1.19 1.74 8.82
CA MET A 252 1.58 2.93 9.58
C MET A 252 1.93 2.65 11.04
N CYS A 253 1.36 1.59 11.63
CA CYS A 253 1.59 1.27 13.03
C CYS A 253 2.92 0.52 13.26
N LEU A 254 3.48 -0.08 12.20
CA LEU A 254 4.73 -0.83 12.22
C LEU A 254 5.92 0.04 12.67
N PRO A 255 6.97 -0.57 13.25
CA PRO A 255 8.14 0.17 13.71
C PRO A 255 9.02 0.70 12.55
N GLU A 256 8.98 0.10 11.37
CA GLU A 256 9.84 0.49 10.24
C GLU A 256 9.32 1.71 9.48
N TRP A 257 10.06 2.82 9.53
CA TRP A 257 9.73 4.06 8.81
C TRP A 257 9.70 3.92 7.29
N SER A 258 10.50 3.00 6.72
CA SER A 258 10.49 2.67 5.29
C SER A 258 9.14 2.13 4.84
N THR A 259 8.46 1.39 5.73
CA THR A 259 7.15 0.79 5.47
C THR A 259 6.01 1.75 5.81
N ALA A 260 6.15 2.55 6.86
CA ALA A 260 5.16 3.58 7.20
C ALA A 260 4.99 4.60 6.06
N GLU A 261 6.07 5.01 5.38
CA GLU A 261 6.02 6.02 4.31
C GLU A 261 5.03 5.70 3.16
N PRO A 262 5.14 4.55 2.46
CA PRO A 262 4.18 4.17 1.42
C PRO A 262 2.78 3.93 1.98
N CYS A 263 2.64 3.50 3.22
CA CYS A 263 1.36 3.32 3.89
C CYS A 263 0.65 4.67 4.16
N ILE A 264 1.36 5.68 4.67
CA ILE A 264 0.82 7.04 4.82
C ILE A 264 0.39 7.58 3.45
N LYS A 265 1.22 7.36 2.41
CA LYS A 265 0.89 7.78 1.05
C LYS A 265 -0.40 7.12 0.55
N LEU A 266 -0.56 5.81 0.76
CA LEU A 266 -1.79 5.09 0.42
C LEU A 266 -2.98 5.66 1.19
N ALA A 267 -2.89 5.79 2.53
CA ALA A 267 -3.95 6.32 3.39
C ALA A 267 -4.41 7.70 2.94
N THR A 268 -3.48 8.64 2.76
CA THR A 268 -3.79 10.00 2.32
C THR A 268 -4.47 9.99 0.95
N THR A 269 -3.96 9.19 0.01
CA THR A 269 -4.52 9.17 -1.36
C THR A 269 -5.91 8.54 -1.37
N VAL A 270 -6.15 7.43 -0.65
CA VAL A 270 -7.49 6.82 -0.59
C VAL A 270 -8.48 7.72 0.15
N LEU A 271 -8.10 8.41 1.22
CA LEU A 271 -8.96 9.37 1.92
C LEU A 271 -9.34 10.54 1.03
N GLN A 272 -8.37 11.15 0.34
CA GLN A 272 -8.64 12.21 -0.63
C GLN A 272 -9.59 11.71 -1.72
N ARG A 273 -9.37 10.49 -2.22
CA ARG A 273 -10.23 9.86 -3.22
C ARG A 273 -11.68 9.75 -2.70
N VAL A 274 -11.88 9.17 -1.51
CA VAL A 274 -13.18 8.99 -0.86
C VAL A 274 -13.86 10.34 -0.60
N ALA A 275 -13.10 11.35 -0.17
CA ALA A 275 -13.65 12.67 0.15
C ALA A 275 -14.25 13.36 -1.09
N HIS A 276 -13.63 13.17 -2.26
CA HIS A 276 -14.06 13.76 -3.53
C HIS A 276 -15.03 12.87 -4.32
N ALA A 277 -15.39 11.69 -3.83
CA ALA A 277 -16.36 10.80 -4.46
C ALA A 277 -17.80 11.19 -4.08
N PRO A 278 -18.62 11.73 -5.01
CA PRO A 278 -19.96 12.21 -4.68
C PRO A 278 -20.98 11.08 -4.47
N ALA A 279 -20.83 9.94 -5.15
CA ALA A 279 -21.78 8.83 -5.15
C ALA A 279 -21.44 7.71 -4.14
N LEU A 280 -20.38 7.88 -3.34
CA LEU A 280 -19.88 6.88 -2.42
C LEU A 280 -20.50 7.08 -1.03
N ASP A 281 -20.96 6.02 -0.39
CA ASP A 281 -21.38 6.08 1.02
C ASP A 281 -20.15 6.21 1.93
N LYS A 282 -19.78 7.46 2.22
CA LYS A 282 -18.64 7.80 3.09
C LYS A 282 -18.85 7.33 4.52
N ALA A 283 -20.09 7.25 5.00
CA ALA A 283 -20.40 6.84 6.37
C ALA A 283 -20.19 5.33 6.56
N ALA A 284 -20.43 4.52 5.52
CA ALA A 284 -20.14 3.09 5.54
C ALA A 284 -18.63 2.75 5.45
N LEU A 285 -17.78 3.71 5.06
CA LEU A 285 -16.33 3.57 5.04
C LEU A 285 -15.67 4.16 6.29
N VAL A 286 -15.99 5.42 6.60
CA VAL A 286 -15.37 6.18 7.68
C VAL A 286 -16.30 6.14 8.89
N THR A 287 -16.30 4.98 9.55
CA THR A 287 -17.14 4.72 10.73
C THR A 287 -16.57 5.37 11.99
N PRO A 288 -17.38 5.58 13.04
CA PRO A 288 -16.89 6.03 14.35
C PRO A 288 -15.75 5.15 14.90
N THR A 289 -15.86 3.83 14.72
CA THR A 289 -14.83 2.85 15.10
C THR A 289 -13.52 3.07 14.34
N PHE A 290 -13.60 3.20 13.01
CA PHE A 290 -12.43 3.47 12.16
C PHE A 290 -11.71 4.77 12.59
N LEU A 291 -12.47 5.84 12.85
CA LEU A 291 -11.91 7.11 13.32
C LEU A 291 -11.25 6.97 14.70
N PHE A 292 -11.88 6.25 15.62
CA PHE A 292 -11.35 5.99 16.96
C PHE A 292 -10.00 5.28 16.90
N GLU A 293 -9.92 4.16 16.18
CA GLU A 293 -8.70 3.37 16.04
C GLU A 293 -7.62 4.17 15.32
N THR A 294 -7.99 4.88 14.26
CA THR A 294 -7.07 5.74 13.49
C THR A 294 -6.43 6.81 14.38
N HIS A 295 -7.24 7.57 15.13
CA HIS A 295 -6.70 8.62 15.98
C HIS A 295 -5.86 8.07 17.13
N CYS A 296 -6.28 6.97 17.77
CA CYS A 296 -5.47 6.30 18.78
C CYS A 296 -4.10 5.89 18.24
N ASN A 297 -4.07 5.23 17.08
CA ASN A 297 -2.83 4.77 16.46
C ASN A 297 -1.93 5.93 16.03
N LEU A 298 -2.48 7.01 15.48
CA LEU A 298 -1.71 8.21 15.13
C LEU A 298 -1.05 8.84 16.38
N VAL A 299 -1.79 8.95 17.48
CA VAL A 299 -1.23 9.46 18.74
C VAL A 299 -0.11 8.54 19.23
N LEU A 300 -0.30 7.22 19.23
CA LEU A 300 0.75 6.26 19.61
C LEU A 300 1.99 6.42 18.73
N ILE A 301 1.85 6.59 17.42
CA ILE A 301 2.97 6.84 16.52
C ILE A 301 3.72 8.11 16.91
N PHE A 302 3.02 9.20 17.24
CA PHE A 302 3.67 10.46 17.64
C PHE A 302 4.38 10.37 18.99
N THR A 303 3.89 9.53 19.89
CA THR A 303 4.51 9.30 21.20
C THR A 303 5.79 8.46 21.12
N LYS A 304 6.06 7.73 20.02
CA LYS A 304 7.31 6.95 19.84
C LYS A 304 8.57 7.84 19.83
N GLY A 305 8.43 9.14 19.58
CA GLY A 305 9.55 10.06 19.49
C GLY A 305 10.37 9.93 18.19
N ALA A 306 11.22 10.93 17.93
CA ALA A 306 12.19 10.91 16.84
C ALA A 306 11.61 10.69 15.42
N LEU A 307 10.41 11.19 15.14
CA LEU A 307 9.82 11.13 13.80
C LEU A 307 10.72 11.82 12.76
N PRO A 308 11.11 11.14 11.66
CA PRO A 308 11.82 11.78 10.57
C PRO A 308 11.03 12.98 10.04
N ARG A 309 11.68 14.13 9.84
CA ARG A 309 11.03 15.36 9.37
C ARG A 309 10.19 15.17 8.10
N ARG A 310 10.66 14.29 7.20
CA ARG A 310 9.93 13.90 5.97
C ARG A 310 8.58 13.22 6.25
N LEU A 311 8.46 12.46 7.34
CA LEU A 311 7.22 11.79 7.73
C LEU A 311 6.26 12.74 8.44
N ILE A 312 6.78 13.70 9.21
CA ILE A 312 5.95 14.71 9.88
C ILE A 312 5.07 15.46 8.87
N THR A 313 5.63 15.89 7.75
CA THR A 313 4.86 16.55 6.69
C THR A 313 3.77 15.63 6.11
N LYS A 314 4.07 14.33 5.91
CA LYS A 314 3.09 13.36 5.39
C LYS A 314 1.97 13.06 6.38
N PHE A 315 2.27 13.02 7.68
CA PHE A 315 1.23 12.91 8.72
C PHE A 315 0.36 14.17 8.78
N ALA A 316 0.93 15.35 8.55
CA ALA A 316 0.15 16.57 8.40
C ALA A 316 -0.78 16.51 7.18
N ASP A 317 -0.32 15.98 6.05
CA ASP A 317 -1.16 15.74 4.87
C ASP A 317 -2.29 14.73 5.18
N LEU A 318 -2.00 13.69 5.96
CA LEU A 318 -2.99 12.71 6.39
C LEU A 318 -4.08 13.35 7.28
N TYR A 319 -3.71 14.19 8.25
CA TYR A 319 -4.68 14.96 9.04
C TYR A 319 -5.52 15.90 8.17
N ALA A 320 -4.90 16.56 7.18
CA ALA A 320 -5.62 17.40 6.25
C ALA A 320 -6.64 16.59 5.43
N ALA A 321 -6.33 15.35 5.07
CA ALA A 321 -7.28 14.44 4.41
C ALA A 321 -8.39 13.96 5.36
N LEU A 322 -8.05 13.57 6.60
CA LEU A 322 -9.02 13.13 7.61
C LEU A 322 -10.01 14.22 7.97
N SER A 323 -9.58 15.48 8.10
CA SER A 323 -10.46 16.61 8.48
C SER A 323 -11.62 16.89 7.51
N GLN A 324 -11.62 16.28 6.33
CA GLN A 324 -12.73 16.34 5.37
C GLN A 324 -13.91 15.43 5.78
N PHE A 325 -13.74 14.57 6.80
CA PHE A 325 -14.73 13.61 7.25
C PHE A 325 -15.23 13.93 8.66
N VAL A 326 -16.45 14.49 8.75
CA VAL A 326 -17.14 14.79 10.03
C VAL A 326 -16.22 15.52 11.04
N PRO A 327 -15.68 16.70 10.68
CA PRO A 327 -14.62 17.37 11.45
C PRO A 327 -14.96 17.57 12.92
N ASP A 328 -16.18 18.03 13.23
CA ASP A 328 -16.60 18.27 14.61
C ASP A 328 -16.55 17.00 15.48
N LYS A 329 -16.93 15.84 14.91
CA LYS A 329 -16.84 14.55 15.59
C LYS A 329 -15.40 14.10 15.79
N GLN A 330 -14.53 14.27 14.80
CA GLN A 330 -13.11 13.95 14.93
C GLN A 330 -12.43 14.76 16.03
N PHE A 331 -12.82 16.01 16.18
CA PHE A 331 -12.21 16.91 17.15
C PHE A 331 -12.65 16.60 18.57
N ALA A 332 -13.95 16.32 18.76
CA ALA A 332 -14.47 15.80 20.03
C ALA A 332 -13.82 14.46 20.41
N LEU A 333 -13.64 13.57 19.43
CA LEU A 333 -12.99 12.28 19.61
C LEU A 333 -11.51 12.42 20.00
N LEU A 334 -10.73 13.24 19.31
CA LEU A 334 -9.31 13.44 19.63
C LEU A 334 -9.15 14.07 21.02
N ALA A 335 -10.01 15.03 21.38
CA ALA A 335 -10.04 15.59 22.72
C ALA A 335 -10.37 14.53 23.79
N PHE A 336 -11.31 13.62 23.52
CA PHE A 336 -11.63 12.50 24.40
C PHE A 336 -10.45 11.52 24.57
N ILE A 337 -9.79 11.15 23.47
CA ILE A 337 -8.64 10.24 23.47
C ILE A 337 -7.48 10.81 24.31
N LEU A 338 -7.21 12.11 24.18
CA LEU A 338 -6.12 12.81 24.88
C LEU A 338 -6.49 13.33 26.28
N ASP A 339 -7.68 12.99 26.77
CA ASP A 339 -8.19 13.39 28.09
C ASP A 339 -8.26 14.92 28.26
N CYS A 340 -8.72 15.60 27.20
CA CYS A 340 -8.86 17.05 27.10
C CYS A 340 -10.31 17.50 26.87
N ALA A 341 -11.26 16.57 26.82
CA ALA A 341 -12.67 16.87 26.58
C ALA A 341 -13.31 17.54 27.81
N GLN A 342 -13.99 18.67 27.59
CA GLN A 342 -14.74 19.38 28.64
C GLN A 342 -16.13 18.79 28.89
N THR A 343 -16.63 18.00 27.94
CA THR A 343 -17.95 17.34 27.99
C THR A 343 -17.81 15.89 27.56
N SER A 344 -18.41 14.97 28.32
CA SER A 344 -18.50 13.57 27.90
C SER A 344 -19.35 13.46 26.64
N VAL A 345 -18.88 12.62 25.71
CA VAL A 345 -19.63 12.27 24.52
C VAL A 345 -19.97 10.80 24.63
N ALA A 346 -21.23 10.50 24.95
CA ALA A 346 -21.70 9.14 25.21
C ALA A 346 -21.37 8.14 24.08
N GLU A 347 -21.31 8.61 22.83
CA GLU A 347 -20.89 7.81 21.66
C GLU A 347 -19.46 7.26 21.82
N TRP A 348 -18.51 8.09 22.28
CA TRP A 348 -17.11 7.69 22.46
C TRP A 348 -16.88 6.84 23.70
N GLU A 349 -17.62 7.12 24.78
CA GLU A 349 -17.58 6.32 26.01
C GLU A 349 -18.08 4.89 25.75
N TYR A 350 -19.16 4.74 24.98
CA TYR A 350 -19.69 3.44 24.59
C TYR A 350 -18.66 2.64 23.76
N LEU A 351 -18.04 3.28 22.76
CA LEU A 351 -17.01 2.63 21.94
C LEU A 351 -15.79 2.22 22.79
N ALA A 352 -15.32 3.13 23.65
CA ALA A 352 -14.18 2.90 24.53
C ALA A 352 -14.42 1.82 25.60
N ALA A 353 -15.68 1.49 25.91
CA ALA A 353 -16.03 0.44 26.86
C ALA A 353 -15.89 -0.98 26.27
N THR A 354 -15.73 -1.11 24.94
CA THR A 354 -15.52 -2.42 24.32
C THR A 354 -14.07 -2.90 24.55
N PRO A 355 -13.83 -4.21 24.83
CA PRO A 355 -12.50 -4.71 25.19
C PRO A 355 -11.34 -4.30 24.25
N PRO A 356 -11.45 -4.39 22.90
CA PRO A 356 -10.36 -3.97 22.01
C PRO A 356 -10.02 -2.48 22.15
N HIS A 357 -11.06 -1.64 22.19
CA HIS A 357 -10.91 -0.19 22.21
C HIS A 357 -10.50 0.34 23.59
N GLN A 358 -10.94 -0.32 24.67
CA GLN A 358 -10.50 -0.02 26.03
C GLN A 358 -8.99 -0.25 26.17
N GLY A 359 -8.51 -1.39 25.67
CA GLY A 359 -7.08 -1.71 25.61
C GLY A 359 -6.32 -0.62 24.85
N LEU A 360 -6.73 -0.31 23.63
CA LEU A 360 -6.08 0.71 22.80
C LEU A 360 -6.04 2.10 23.47
N LEU A 361 -7.16 2.56 24.03
CA LEU A 361 -7.25 3.85 24.72
C LEU A 361 -6.34 3.91 25.95
N SER A 362 -6.25 2.82 26.72
CA SER A 362 -5.36 2.76 27.88
C SER A 362 -3.89 2.92 27.50
N HIS A 363 -3.47 2.35 26.36
CA HIS A 363 -2.11 2.52 25.83
C HIS A 363 -1.86 3.96 25.43
N VAL A 364 -2.83 4.60 24.75
CA VAL A 364 -2.72 6.03 24.37
C VAL A 364 -2.57 6.90 25.60
N ARG A 365 -3.45 6.74 26.60
CA ARG A 365 -3.43 7.55 27.82
C ARG A 365 -2.13 7.41 28.59
N ARG A 366 -1.59 6.20 28.69
CA ARG A 366 -0.27 5.95 29.28
C ARG A 366 0.85 6.62 28.49
N ALA A 367 0.79 6.56 27.16
CA ALA A 367 1.83 7.14 26.29
C ALA A 367 1.89 8.67 26.35
N VAL A 368 0.75 9.34 26.62
CA VAL A 368 0.68 10.80 26.74
C VAL A 368 0.67 11.30 28.19
N GLU A 369 0.71 10.41 29.18
CA GLU A 369 0.55 10.72 30.60
C GLU A 369 1.53 11.80 31.08
N LYS A 370 2.77 11.75 30.57
CA LYS A 370 3.85 12.67 30.89
C LYS A 370 3.77 14.02 30.17
N THR A 371 2.92 14.15 29.16
CA THR A 371 2.71 15.39 28.40
C THR A 371 1.69 16.27 29.13
N ASN A 372 1.93 17.58 29.23
CA ASN A 372 1.03 18.46 29.97
C ASN A 372 -0.32 18.62 29.27
N VAL A 373 -1.41 18.77 30.03
CA VAL A 373 -2.78 18.95 29.48
C VAL A 373 -2.85 20.15 28.54
N SER A 374 -2.12 21.24 28.82
CA SER A 374 -2.05 22.42 27.96
C SER A 374 -1.42 22.13 26.59
N GLU A 375 -0.41 21.26 26.53
CA GLU A 375 0.24 20.84 25.27
C GLU A 375 -0.67 19.91 24.47
N ARG A 376 -1.33 18.96 25.14
CA ARG A 376 -2.35 18.11 24.53
C ARG A 376 -3.49 18.95 23.94
N HIS A 377 -3.99 19.94 24.68
CA HIS A 377 -5.03 20.85 24.21
C HIS A 377 -4.56 21.75 23.06
N LYS A 378 -3.32 22.23 23.10
CA LYS A 378 -2.71 23.01 22.00
C LYS A 378 -2.60 22.17 20.73
N PHE A 379 -2.20 20.90 20.86
CA PHE A 379 -2.15 19.96 19.74
C PHE A 379 -3.54 19.78 19.14
N VAL A 380 -4.53 19.40 19.97
CA VAL A 380 -5.95 19.26 19.56
C VAL A 380 -6.39 20.52 18.82
N SER A 381 -6.38 21.68 19.48
CA SER A 381 -6.85 22.95 18.90
C SER A 381 -6.14 23.39 17.62
N THR A 382 -4.94 22.90 17.34
CA THR A 382 -4.19 23.23 16.12
C THR A 382 -4.54 22.30 14.97
N VAL A 383 -4.61 20.98 15.22
CA VAL A 383 -5.00 20.00 14.19
C VAL A 383 -6.50 20.03 13.89
N THR A 384 -7.29 20.68 14.76
CA THR A 384 -8.75 20.78 14.63
C THR A 384 -9.25 22.04 13.92
N ARG A 385 -8.39 23.00 13.60
CA ARG A 385 -8.84 24.20 12.89
C ARG A 385 -9.03 23.88 11.41
N GLY A 386 -10.20 24.19 10.87
CA GLY A 386 -10.44 24.14 9.43
C GLY A 386 -9.47 25.06 8.67
N PHE A 387 -8.98 24.62 7.51
CA PHE A 387 -8.12 25.41 6.61
C PHE A 387 -6.78 25.88 7.20
N VAL A 388 -6.19 25.11 8.12
CA VAL A 388 -4.83 25.37 8.61
C VAL A 388 -3.79 25.00 7.55
N ARG A 389 -2.76 25.85 7.41
CA ARG A 389 -1.61 25.54 6.54
C ARG A 389 -0.93 24.27 7.03
N ILE A 390 -0.64 23.33 6.11
CA ILE A 390 0.05 22.05 6.40
C ILE A 390 1.28 22.24 7.30
N LYS A 391 2.06 23.30 7.08
CA LYS A 391 3.22 23.65 7.91
C LYS A 391 2.88 23.81 9.40
N ILE A 392 1.76 24.45 9.73
CA ILE A 392 1.35 24.67 11.12
C ILE A 392 0.95 23.33 11.77
N VAL A 393 0.27 22.46 11.03
CA VAL A 393 -0.05 21.10 11.49
C VAL A 393 1.23 20.29 11.71
N ALA A 394 2.18 20.34 10.77
CA ALA A 394 3.47 19.68 10.88
C ALA A 394 4.28 20.17 12.09
N ASP A 395 4.35 21.48 12.30
CA ASP A 395 5.01 22.09 13.46
C ASP A 395 4.32 21.66 14.78
N SER A 396 2.99 21.53 14.78
CA SER A 396 2.22 21.05 15.93
C SER A 396 2.47 19.57 16.23
N ILE A 397 2.56 18.71 15.21
CA ILE A 397 2.90 17.29 15.36
C ILE A 397 4.33 17.16 15.92
N ALA A 398 5.27 17.93 15.39
CA ALA A 398 6.66 17.93 15.85
C ALA A 398 6.77 18.36 17.32
N ALA A 399 6.09 19.45 17.70
CA ALA A 399 6.05 19.94 19.07
C ALA A 399 5.43 18.91 20.01
N PHE A 400 4.27 18.35 19.67
CA PHE A 400 3.60 17.33 20.46
C PHE A 400 4.47 16.07 20.66
N SER A 401 5.06 15.55 19.58
CA SER A 401 5.96 14.39 19.65
C SER A 401 7.17 14.67 20.56
N THR A 402 7.72 15.88 20.51
CA THR A 402 8.81 16.31 21.38
C THR A 402 8.37 16.35 22.84
N SER A 403 7.21 16.93 23.14
CA SER A 403 6.64 16.97 24.50
C SER A 403 6.34 15.58 25.08
N CYS A 404 6.04 14.58 24.24
CA CYS A 404 5.92 13.19 24.69
C CYS A 404 7.27 12.56 25.07
N THR A 405 8.37 13.00 24.44
CA THR A 405 9.74 12.47 24.68
C THR A 405 10.54 13.19 25.75
N GLN A 406 10.24 14.45 26.07
CA GLN A 406 11.05 15.31 26.93
C GLN A 406 10.93 15.03 28.44
N ASN A 407 10.76 13.76 28.86
CA ASN A 407 10.91 13.39 30.27
C ASN A 407 11.96 12.26 30.44
N PRO A 408 13.09 12.49 31.13
CA PRO A 408 14.37 11.79 30.88
C PRO A 408 14.52 10.40 31.53
N ASP A 409 13.50 9.84 32.17
CA ASP A 409 13.69 8.65 33.02
C ASP A 409 13.59 7.30 32.29
N CYS A 410 13.64 7.25 30.95
CA CYS A 410 13.65 6.00 30.20
C CYS A 410 14.56 6.08 28.97
N CYS A 411 15.87 6.22 29.20
CA CYS A 411 16.90 5.63 28.33
C CYS A 411 17.41 4.36 29.00
#